data_AF-A0A843JIC4-F1
#
_entry.id   AF-A0A843JIC4-F1
#
_cell.length_a   1.000
_cell.length_b   1.000
_cell.length_c   1.000
_cell.angle_alpha   90.00
_cell.angle_beta   90.00
_cell.angle_gamma   90.00
#
_symmetry.space_group_name_H-M   'P 1'
#
loop_
_entity.id
_entity.type
_entity.pdbx_description
1 polymer ?
#
loop_
_entity_poly.entity_id
_entity_poly.type
_entity_poly.pdbx_seq_one_letter_code
_entity_poly.pdbx_strand_id
1 'polypeptide(L)' 'MNQEILNKVEELINYTNGNICNHCLGRKFSDCVEGNGNEDRGIKIRESLNLEAYDGECEICH' A
#
# COMPACT_ATOMS: atom_id res chain seq x y z
N MET A 1 0.19 -2.34 12.53
CA MET A 1 1.39 -1.58 12.10
C MET A 1 1.70 -0.51 13.12
N ASN A 2 2.96 -0.08 13.24
CA ASN A 2 3.29 1.07 14.09
C ASN A 2 2.98 2.39 13.36
N GLN A 3 2.93 3.51 14.10
CA GLN A 3 2.57 4.82 13.54
C GLN A 3 3.56 5.32 12.48
N GLU A 4 4.85 5.00 12.63
CA GLU A 4 5.88 5.42 11.67
C GLU A 4 5.65 4.81 10.28
N ILE A 5 5.28 3.52 10.24
CA ILE A 5 4.94 2.83 8.99
C ILE A 5 3.69 3.44 8.37
N LEU A 6 2.65 3.71 9.16
CA LEU A 6 1.41 4.32 8.67
C LEU A 6 1.68 5.69 8.01
N ASN A 7 2.49 6.54 8.63
CA ASN A 7 2.84 7.84 8.05
C ASN A 7 3.55 7.70 6.69
N LYS A 8 4.51 6.76 6.57
CA LYS A 8 5.21 6.50 5.29
C LYS A 8 4.27 5.96 4.21
N VAL A 9 3.28 5.14 4.61
CA VAL A 9 2.24 4.67 3.69
C VAL A 9 1.42 5.86 3.19
N GLU A 10 0.93 6.72 4.09
CA GLU A 10 0.16 7.91 3.73
C GLU A 10 0.93 8.84 2.78
N GLU A 11 2.23 9.07 3.04
CA GLU A 11 3.11 9.84 2.15
C GLU A 11 3.16 9.25 0.74
N LEU A 12 3.33 7.93 0.61
CA LEU A 12 3.37 7.26 -0.70
C LEU A 12 2.02 7.32 -1.42
N ILE A 13 0.93 7.13 -0.68
CA ILE A 13 -0.42 7.19 -1.24
C ILE A 13 -0.72 8.60 -1.75
N ASN A 14 -0.35 9.63 -0.99
CA ASN A 14 -0.48 11.02 -1.42
C ASN A 14 0.41 11.32 -2.64
N TYR A 15 1.65 10.85 -2.64
CA TYR A 15 2.58 11.02 -3.77
C TYR A 15 2.03 10.42 -5.07
N THR A 16 1.32 9.30 -4.97
CA THR A 16 0.69 8.62 -6.11
C THR A 16 -0.74 9.07 -6.37
N ASN A 17 -1.26 10.07 -5.66
CA ASN A 17 -2.68 10.46 -5.69
C ASN A 17 -3.65 9.27 -5.49
N GLY A 18 -3.26 8.26 -4.71
CA GLY A 18 -4.01 7.02 -4.52
C GLY A 18 -3.84 5.97 -5.63
N ASN A 19 -3.14 6.29 -6.71
CA ASN A 19 -2.93 5.45 -7.91
C ASN A 19 -1.82 4.41 -7.72
N ILE A 20 -1.93 3.58 -6.68
CA ILE A 20 -0.99 2.51 -6.37
C ILE A 20 -1.71 1.19 -6.08
N CYS A 21 -1.42 0.15 -6.85
CA CYS A 21 -2.04 -1.16 -6.66
C CYS A 21 -1.54 -1.89 -5.41
N ASN A 22 -2.33 -2.86 -4.93
CA ASN A 22 -2.00 -3.66 -3.76
C ASN A 22 -0.64 -4.35 -3.89
N HIS A 23 -0.33 -4.88 -5.07
CA HIS A 23 0.96 -5.53 -5.30
C HIS A 23 2.14 -4.55 -5.16
N CYS A 24 2.06 -3.34 -5.70
CA CYS A 24 3.13 -2.34 -5.58
C CYS A 24 3.22 -1.76 -4.17
N LEU A 25 2.07 -1.48 -3.55
CA LEU A 25 1.99 -0.99 -2.18
C LEU A 25 2.61 -2.01 -1.21
N GLY A 26 2.18 -3.28 -1.27
CA GLY A 26 2.74 -4.32 -0.42
C GLY A 26 4.21 -4.62 -0.72
N ARG A 27 4.67 -4.47 -1.97
CA ARG A 27 6.10 -4.56 -2.32
C ARG A 27 6.92 -3.47 -1.64
N LYS A 28 6.41 -2.24 -1.56
CA LYS A 28 7.13 -1.11 -0.94
C LYS A 28 7.28 -1.24 0.58
N PHE A 29 6.42 -2.04 1.22
CA PHE A 29 6.41 -2.26 2.66
C PHE A 29 6.64 -3.74 3.05
N SER A 30 7.24 -4.54 2.16
CA SER A 30 7.45 -5.98 2.38
C SER A 30 8.25 -6.30 3.63
N ASP A 31 9.15 -5.40 4.01
CA ASP A 31 10.09 -5.58 5.13
C ASP A 31 9.46 -5.19 6.48
N CYS A 32 8.27 -4.57 6.45
CA CYS A 32 7.63 -3.99 7.63
C CYS A 32 6.18 -4.48 7.83
N VAL A 33 5.57 -5.13 6.83
CA VAL A 33 4.19 -5.64 6.87
C VAL A 33 4.18 -7.13 6.57
N GLU A 34 3.69 -7.91 7.53
CA GLU A 34 3.53 -9.35 7.37
C GLU A 34 2.36 -9.69 6.45
N GLY A 35 2.58 -10.66 5.55
CA GLY A 35 1.54 -11.13 4.65
C GLY A 35 1.99 -12.19 3.66
N ASN A 36 1.00 -12.88 3.09
CA ASN A 36 1.17 -13.97 2.13
C ASN A 36 1.41 -13.43 0.72
N GLY A 37 2.50 -12.69 0.56
CA GLY A 37 2.84 -12.01 -0.69
C GLY A 37 2.44 -10.54 -0.72
N ASN A 38 2.77 -9.87 -1.82
CA ASN A 38 2.65 -8.41 -1.90
C ASN A 38 1.19 -7.95 -1.99
N GLU A 39 0.33 -8.70 -2.66
CA GLU A 39 -1.08 -8.35 -2.77
C GLU A 39 -1.78 -8.35 -1.39
N ASP A 40 -1.60 -9.41 -0.60
CA ASP A 40 -2.12 -9.51 0.77
C ASP A 40 -1.63 -8.37 1.67
N ARG A 41 -0.34 -8.04 1.59
CA ARG A 41 0.23 -6.89 2.32
C ARG A 41 -0.43 -5.57 1.91
N GLY A 42 -0.63 -5.35 0.62
CA GLY A 42 -1.28 -4.15 0.10
C GLY A 42 -2.74 -4.02 0.58
N ILE A 43 -3.49 -5.12 0.59
CA ILE A 43 -4.86 -5.18 1.12
C ILE A 43 -4.87 -4.76 2.59
N LYS A 44 -4.04 -5.39 3.43
CA LYS A 44 -3.94 -5.05 4.87
C LYS A 44 -3.58 -3.59 5.11
N ILE A 45 -2.71 -3.03 4.27
CA ILE A 45 -2.32 -1.62 4.36
C ILE A 45 -3.54 -0.72 4.06
N ARG A 46 -4.30 -1.00 3.00
CA ARG A 46 -5.50 -0.24 2.64
C ARG A 46 -6.58 -0.35 3.71
N GLU A 47 -6.84 -1.56 4.22
CA GLU A 47 -7.78 -1.80 5.31
C GLU A 47 -7.39 -1.01 6.57
N SER A 48 -6.10 -0.96 6.91
CA SER A 48 -5.60 -0.22 8.07
C SER A 48 -5.80 1.30 7.96
N LEU A 49 -5.91 1.82 6.73
CA LEU A 49 -6.15 3.24 6.44
C LEU A 49 -7.60 3.53 6.04
N ASN A 50 -8.51 2.55 6.10
CA ASN A 50 -9.89 2.66 5.60
C ASN A 50 -9.96 3.19 4.16
N LEU A 51 -9.06 2.70 3.29
CA LEU A 51 -9.03 3.05 1.88
C LEU A 51 -9.85 2.05 1.06
N GLU A 52 -10.51 2.56 0.03
CA GLU A 52 -11.23 1.74 -0.95
C GLU A 52 -10.29 0.76 -1.67
N ALA A 53 -10.89 -0.31 -2.19
CA ALA A 53 -10.20 -1.26 -3.06
C ALA A 53 -9.63 -0.54 -4.28
N TYR A 54 -8.49 -1.02 -4.76
CA TYR A 54 -7.80 -0.44 -5.90
C TYR A 54 -8.21 -1.11 -7.21
N ASP A 55 -8.75 -0.34 -8.16
CA ASP A 55 -9.19 -0.82 -9.47
C ASP A 55 -8.64 0.00 -10.66
N GLY A 56 -7.76 0.96 -10.42
CA GLY A 56 -7.22 1.90 -11.44
C GLY A 56 -5.85 1.54 -12.04
N GLU A 57 -5.31 2.46 -12.85
CA GLU A 57 -3.95 2.37 -13.42
C GLU A 57 -2.87 2.77 -12.41
N CYS A 58 -1.92 1.87 -12.17
CA CYS A 58 -0.91 2.04 -11.12
C CYS A 58 0.30 2.80 -11.64
N GLU A 59 0.62 3.94 -10.99
CA GLU A 59 1.78 4.80 -11.33
C GLU A 59 3.14 4.13 -11.11
N ILE A 60 3.18 2.97 -10.45
CA ILE A 60 4.40 2.24 -10.09
C ILE A 60 4.60 0.96 -10.91
N CYS A 61 3.59 0.49 -11.66
CA CYS A 61 3.63 -0.81 -12.35
C CYS A 61 4.48 -0.85 -13.64
N HIS A 62 5.50 0.01 -13.76
CA HIS A 62 6.39 0.08 -14.92
C HIS A 62 7.57 -0.90 -14.85
#